data_AF-A1HU01-F1
#
_entry.id   AF-A1HU01-F1
#
_cell.length_a   1.000
_cell.length_b   1.000
_cell.length_c   1.000
_cell.angle_alpha   90.00
_cell.angle_beta   90.00
_cell.angle_gamma   90.00
#
_symmetry.space_group_name_H-M   'P 1'
#
loop_
_entity.id
_entity.type
_entity.pdbx_description
1 polymer ?
#
loop_
_entity_poly.entity_id
_entity_poly.type
_entity_poly.pdbx_seq_one_letter_code
_entity_poly.pdbx_strand_id
1 'polypeptide(L)' 'MTLAQVTRGQRVSIVSIPNETVRAQAIRFGISVGAEVECAEKIPAGPIIICKGKQEIAIGRKLAEKIEVKPA' A
#
# COMPACT_ATOMS: atom_id res chain seq x y z
N MET A 1 -8.93 -4.25 -6.51
CA MET A 1 -9.10 -4.62 -5.08
C MET A 1 -8.52 -3.51 -4.22
N THR A 2 -8.72 -3.51 -2.91
CA THR A 2 -8.10 -2.52 -2.01
C THR A 2 -6.81 -3.06 -1.43
N LEU A 3 -5.92 -2.18 -0.98
CA LEU A 3 -4.67 -2.59 -0.32
C LEU A 3 -4.94 -3.42 0.94
N ALA A 4 -6.06 -3.19 1.64
CA ALA A 4 -6.47 -3.97 2.80
C ALA A 4 -6.82 -5.44 2.48
N GLN A 5 -7.11 -5.76 1.22
CA GLN A 5 -7.43 -7.12 0.79
C GLN A 5 -6.20 -7.93 0.41
N VAL A 6 -5.05 -7.29 0.21
CA VAL A 6 -3.79 -7.95 -0.18
C VAL A 6 -3.33 -8.91 0.91
N THR A 7 -2.70 -10.01 0.51
CA THR A 7 -2.13 -11.03 1.41
C THR A 7 -0.61 -10.97 1.41
N ARG A 8 0.01 -11.50 2.47
CA ARG A 8 1.47 -11.56 2.61
C ARG A 8 2.12 -12.23 1.40
N GLY A 9 3.19 -11.63 0.88
CA GLY A 9 3.94 -12.05 -0.30
C GLY A 9 3.33 -11.63 -1.65
N GLN A 10 2.10 -11.09 -1.66
CA GLN A 10 1.47 -10.66 -2.90
C GLN A 10 2.07 -9.32 -3.37
N ARG A 11 2.37 -9.25 -4.67
CA ARG A 11 2.79 -8.02 -5.35
C ARG A 11 1.62 -7.35 -6.05
N VAL A 12 1.53 -6.03 -5.89
CA VAL A 12 0.44 -5.23 -6.45
C VAL A 12 0.96 -3.89 -6.94
N SER A 13 0.29 -3.33 -7.94
CA SER A 13 0.48 -1.97 -8.42
C SER A 13 -0.56 -1.04 -7.81
N ILE A 14 -0.12 0.13 -7.31
CA ILE A 14 -1.02 1.18 -6.83
C ILE A 14 -1.80 1.78 -8.00
N VAL A 15 -3.13 1.78 -7.90
CA VAL A 15 -4.05 2.36 -8.90
C VAL A 15 -4.52 3.74 -8.47
N SER A 16 -4.87 3.93 -7.20
CA SER A 16 -5.34 5.23 -6.70
C SER A 16 -5.02 5.45 -5.22
N ILE A 17 -4.81 6.72 -4.85
CA ILE A 17 -4.66 7.20 -3.47
C ILE A 17 -5.58 8.42 -3.31
N PRO A 18 -6.70 8.33 -2.58
CA PRO A 18 -7.79 9.31 -2.70
C PRO A 18 -7.58 10.64 -1.96
N ASN A 19 -6.72 10.71 -0.94
CA ASN A 19 -6.48 11.92 -0.18
C ASN A 19 -5.17 12.60 -0.60
N GLU A 20 -5.22 13.88 -0.96
CA GLU A 20 -4.05 14.61 -1.48
C GLU A 20 -2.90 14.72 -0.48
N THR A 21 -3.20 14.98 0.79
CA THR A 21 -2.21 15.01 1.86
C THR A 21 -1.55 13.64 2.02
N VAL A 22 -2.35 12.56 2.00
CA VAL A 22 -1.82 11.19 2.09
C VAL A 22 -0.97 10.86 0.87
N ARG A 23 -1.43 11.22 -0.34
CA ARG A 23 -0.69 11.04 -1.59
C ARG A 23 0.65 11.75 -1.54
N ALA A 24 0.68 13.01 -1.09
CA ALA A 24 1.91 13.77 -0.92
C ALA A 24 2.87 13.12 0.09
N GLN A 25 2.35 12.58 1.20
CA GLN A 25 3.17 11.86 2.17
C GLN A 25 3.73 10.54 1.60
N ALA A 26 2.91 9.78 0.87
CA ALA A 26 3.27 8.49 0.27
C ALA A 26 4.34 8.61 -0.82
N ILE A 27 4.29 9.68 -1.61
CA ILE A 27 5.29 9.97 -2.67
C ILE A 27 6.71 10.06 -2.09
N ARG A 28 6.88 10.64 -0.89
CA ARG A 28 8.19 10.75 -0.21
C ARG A 28 8.81 9.39 0.10
N PHE A 29 7.99 8.34 0.13
CA PHE A 29 8.42 6.97 0.38
C PHE A 29 8.42 6.12 -0.91
N GLY A 30 8.32 6.75 -2.08
CA GLY A 30 8.30 6.04 -3.37
C GLY A 30 7.00 5.29 -3.66
N ILE A 31 5.92 5.61 -2.94
CA ILE A 31 4.58 5.06 -3.17
C ILE A 31 3.75 6.10 -3.90
N SER A 32 3.55 5.89 -5.19
CA SER A 32 2.72 6.71 -6.07
C SER A 32 1.84 5.80 -6.95
N VAL A 33 0.89 6.39 -7.68
CA VAL A 33 0.14 5.66 -8.71
C VAL A 33 1.13 5.04 -9.72
N GLY A 34 0.95 3.76 -10.03
CA GLY A 34 1.85 2.96 -10.86
C GLY A 34 3.01 2.31 -10.09
N ALA A 35 3.22 2.63 -8.81
CA ALA A 35 4.25 1.97 -8.03
C ALA A 35 3.88 0.51 -7.72
N GLU A 36 4.76 -0.41 -8.07
CA GLU A 36 4.69 -1.80 -7.60
C GLU A 36 5.23 -1.94 -6.18
N VAL A 37 4.48 -2.61 -5.32
CA VAL A 37 4.84 -2.90 -3.92
C VAL A 37 4.51 -4.34 -3.57
N GLU A 38 5.23 -4.91 -2.62
CA GLU A 38 4.95 -6.23 -2.06
C GLU A 38 4.31 -6.09 -0.67
N CYS A 39 3.30 -6.90 -0.34
CA CYS A 39 2.78 -6.97 1.02
C CYS A 39 3.72 -7.83 1.87
N ALA A 40 4.61 -7.19 2.63
CA ALA A 40 5.56 -7.86 3.51
C ALA A 40 4.84 -8.58 4.67
N GLU A 41 3.81 -7.95 5.25
CA GLU A 41 3.03 -8.51 6.34
C GLU A 41 1.62 -7.90 6.43
N LYS A 42 0.65 -8.68 6.92
CA LYS A 42 -0.72 -8.23 7.18
C LYS A 42 -1.05 -8.46 8.64
N ILE A 43 -0.93 -7.41 9.45
CA ILE A 43 -1.19 -7.50 10.88
C ILE A 43 -2.70 -7.64 11.13
N PRO A 44 -3.18 -8.65 11.87
CA PRO A 44 -4.59 -8.81 12.23
C PRO A 44 -5.14 -7.56 12.90
N ALA A 45 -6.27 -7.04 12.40
CA ALA A 45 -6.87 -5.75 12.79
C ALA A 45 -5.96 -4.51 12.65
N GLY A 46 -4.70 -4.69 12.25
CA GLY A 46 -3.65 -3.67 12.23
C GLY A 46 -3.35 -3.13 10.82
N PRO A 47 -2.22 -2.41 10.68
CA PRO A 47 -1.79 -1.90 9.39
C PRO A 47 -1.33 -3.00 8.45
N ILE A 48 -1.34 -2.68 7.16
CA ILE A 48 -0.76 -3.50 6.09
C ILE A 48 0.68 -3.01 5.92
N ILE A 49 1.66 -3.90 6.04
CA ILE A 49 3.06 -3.56 5.82
C ILE A 49 3.38 -3.83 4.36
N ILE A 50 3.76 -2.78 3.64
CA ILE A 50 4.22 -2.88 2.26
C ILE A 50 5.71 -2.61 2.15
N CYS A 51 6.35 -3.30 1.22
CA CYS A 51 7.75 -3.15 0.91
C CYS A 51 7.93 -2.55 -0.50
N LYS A 52 8.79 -1.54 -0.59
CA LYS A 52 9.31 -0.98 -1.86
C LYS A 52 10.84 -0.99 -1.80
N GLY A 53 11.46 -1.90 -2.53
CA GLY A 53 12.92 -2.06 -2.49
C GLY A 53 13.38 -2.57 -1.12
N LYS A 54 14.14 -1.74 -0.39
CA LYS A 54 14.64 -2.05 0.97
C LYS A 54 13.83 -1.38 2.10
N GLN A 55 12.76 -0.68 1.76
CA GLN A 55 12.00 0.12 2.71
C GLN A 55 10.62 -0.49 2.95
N GLU A 56 10.29 -0.65 4.23
CA GLU A 56 8.97 -1.08 4.70
C GLU A 56 8.17 0.09 5.24
N ILE A 57 6.86 0.08 4.96
CA ILE A 57 5.94 1.15 5.34
C ILE A 57 4.66 0.51 5.87
N ALA A 58 4.26 0.92 7.07
CA ALA A 58 3.01 0.52 7.67
C ALA A 58 1.87 1.44 7.22
N ILE A 59 0.90 0.89 6.50
CA ILE A 59 -0.31 1.61 6.08
C ILE A 59 -1.46 1.24 7.00
N GLY A 60 -1.96 2.20 7.76
CA GLY A 60 -3.12 2.00 8.63
C GLY A 60 -4.32 1.42 7.87
N ARG A 61 -5.05 0.49 8.51
CA ARG A 61 -6.14 -0.26 7.88
C ARG A 61 -7.17 0.60 7.16
N LYS A 62 -7.66 1.66 7.81
CA LYS A 62 -8.65 2.59 7.24
C LYS A 62 -8.16 3.30 5.98
N LEU A 63 -6.85 3.52 5.86
CA LEU A 63 -6.25 4.07 4.66
C LEU A 63 -6.09 2.99 3.60
N ALA A 64 -5.63 1.80 3.97
CA ALA A 64 -5.48 0.67 3.06
C ALA A 64 -6.82 0.24 2.41
N GLU A 65 -7.95 0.38 3.12
CA GLU A 65 -9.31 0.15 2.59
C GLU A 65 -9.70 1.13 1.48
N LYS A 66 -9.00 2.27 1.37
CA LYS A 66 -9.28 3.34 0.39
C LYS A 66 -8.26 3.40 -0.75
N ILE A 67 -7.14 2.71 -0.63
CA ILE A 67 -6.12 2.64 -1.67
C ILE A 67 -6.49 1.51 -2.61
N GLU A 68 -6.69 1.82 -3.88
CA GLU A 68 -6.97 0.80 -4.89
C GLU A 68 -5.68 0.24 -5.47
N VAL A 69 -5.69 -1.07 -5.69
CA VAL A 69 -4.56 -1.80 -6.26
C VAL A 69 -5.05 -2.86 -7.26
N LYS A 70 -4.12 -3.22 -8.17
CA LYS A 70 -4.27 -4.32 -9.11
C LYS A 70 -3.07 -5.27 -8.99
N PRO A 71 -3.18 -6.54 -9.43
CA PRO A 71 -2.01 -7.41 -9.57
C PRO A 71 -0.92 -6.71 -10.38
N ALA A 72 0.34 -6.85 -9.93
CA ALA A 72 1.52 -6.41 -10.66
C ALA A 72 1.87 -7.44 -11.74
#